data_AF-A0A7Y3DST6-F1
#
_entry.id   AF-A0A7Y3DST6-F1
#
_cell.length_a   1.000
_cell.length_b   1.000
_cell.length_c   1.000
_cell.angle_alpha   90.00
_cell.angle_beta   90.00
_cell.angle_gamma   90.00
#
_symmetry.space_group_name_H-M   'P 1'
#
loop_
_entity.id
_entity.type
_entity.pdbx_description
1 polymer ?
#
loop_
_entity_poly.entity_id
_entity_poly.type
_entity_poly.pdbx_seq_one_letter_code
_entity_poly.pdbx_strand_id
1 'polypeptide(L)'
;MNPASHLLISWVAANTADITRRERVLVTLAGVVPDIDGAGVIAEIFTQNSEAPLLWWSKYHHVLCHNIGFGLFLAAAVFLLSVRRWMTTSLALLAFHLHLLGDLVGSRGPEGYQWPIPYLFPFADIWNLTWEGQWELNAWPNILIALMFISMTLYLSWKRGNSPLELISRKMNGALVDALRKRFGEPIR
;
A
#
# COMPACT_ATOMS: atom_id res chain seq x y z
N MET A 1 -1.55 -4.63 -8.11
CA MET A 1 -1.72 -5.58 -6.98
C MET A 1 -2.90 -5.08 -6.12
N ASN A 2 -3.45 -5.88 -5.20
CA ASN A 2 -4.61 -5.42 -4.42
C ASN A 2 -4.21 -4.55 -3.20
N PRO A 3 -5.11 -3.67 -2.70
CA PRO A 3 -4.83 -2.78 -1.56
C PRO A 3 -4.45 -3.51 -0.27
N ALA A 4 -4.97 -4.72 -0.04
CA ALA A 4 -4.62 -5.50 1.14
C ALA A 4 -3.15 -5.95 1.13
N SER A 5 -2.62 -6.29 -0.05
CA SER A 5 -1.21 -6.66 -0.21
C SER A 5 -0.31 -5.44 -0.04
N HIS A 6 -0.70 -4.28 -0.58
CA HIS A 6 -0.02 -3.00 -0.35
C HIS A 6 0.06 -2.66 1.14
N LEU A 7 -1.01 -2.88 1.90
CA LEU A 7 -1.04 -2.72 3.35
C LEU A 7 -0.04 -3.65 4.05
N LEU A 8 -0.02 -4.94 3.70
CA LEU A 8 0.90 -5.90 4.34
C LEU A 8 2.37 -5.57 4.02
N ILE A 9 2.66 -5.24 2.77
CA ILE A 9 4.02 -4.90 2.32
C ILE A 9 4.54 -3.65 3.03
N SER A 10 3.75 -2.57 3.02
CA SER A 10 4.11 -1.32 3.66
C SER A 10 4.22 -1.46 5.19
N TRP A 11 3.36 -2.25 5.82
CA TRP A 11 3.43 -2.54 7.25
C TRP A 11 4.70 -3.36 7.60
N VAL A 12 5.05 -4.37 6.79
CA VAL A 12 6.31 -5.11 6.97
C VAL A 12 7.51 -4.20 6.79
N ALA A 13 7.51 -3.33 5.77
CA ALA A 13 8.57 -2.35 5.54
C ALA A 13 8.74 -1.41 6.75
N ALA A 14 7.63 -0.92 7.31
CA ALA A 14 7.61 -0.09 8.52
C ALA A 14 8.22 -0.79 9.75
N ASN A 15 8.17 -2.12 9.80
CA ASN A 15 8.74 -2.93 10.87
C ASN A 15 10.19 -3.34 10.60
N THR A 16 10.87 -2.80 9.59
CA THR A 16 12.31 -3.08 9.37
C THR A 16 13.22 -2.18 10.21
N ALA A 17 12.70 -1.06 10.73
CA ALA A 17 13.44 -0.11 11.54
C ALA A 17 12.87 0.03 12.96
N ASP A 18 13.67 0.60 13.86
CA ASP A 18 13.25 0.97 15.20
C ASP A 18 12.56 2.34 15.20
N ILE A 19 11.28 2.36 14.85
CA ILE A 19 10.45 3.57 14.78
C ILE A 19 9.22 3.43 15.67
N THR A 20 8.67 4.57 16.09
CA THR A 20 7.49 4.59 16.98
C THR A 20 6.26 4.00 16.28
N ARG A 21 5.25 3.58 17.05
CA ARG A 21 3.97 3.13 16.48
C ARG A 21 3.37 4.17 15.53
N ARG A 22 3.41 5.45 15.89
CA ARG A 22 2.88 6.53 15.04
C ARG A 22 3.58 6.54 13.69
N GLU A 23 4.90 6.40 13.68
CA GLU A 23 5.69 6.37 12.45
C GLU A 23 5.46 5.11 11.63
N ARG A 24 5.27 3.95 12.27
CA ARG A 24 4.86 2.74 11.54
C ARG A 24 3.52 2.91 10.84
N VAL A 25 2.56 3.54 11.51
CA VAL A 25 1.27 3.88 10.91
C VAL A 25 1.47 4.82 9.72
N LEU A 26 2.29 5.87 9.85
CA LEU A 26 2.59 6.79 8.74
C LEU A 26 3.20 6.08 7.52
N VAL A 27 4.20 5.20 7.73
CA VAL A 27 4.82 4.42 6.64
C VAL A 27 3.82 3.46 6.01
N THR A 28 3.01 2.76 6.82
CA THR A 28 1.99 1.84 6.33
C THR A 28 0.96 2.59 5.47
N LEU A 29 0.47 3.73 5.96
CA LEU A 29 -0.49 4.54 5.22
C LEU A 29 0.11 5.09 3.91
N ALA A 30 1.39 5.47 3.89
CA ALA A 30 2.04 5.94 2.67
C ALA A 30 2.04 4.91 1.52
N GLY A 31 2.01 3.60 1.85
CA GLY A 31 1.90 2.53 0.85
C GLY A 31 0.47 2.12 0.48
N VAL A 32 -0.55 2.62 1.18
CA VAL A 32 -1.97 2.25 0.95
C VAL A 32 -2.80 3.40 0.40
N VAL A 33 -2.51 4.62 0.86
CA VAL A 33 -3.21 5.84 0.46
C VAL A 33 -3.26 6.05 -1.06
N PRO A 34 -2.28 5.63 -1.88
CA PRO A 34 -2.41 5.77 -3.33
C PRO A 34 -3.66 5.10 -3.92
N ASP A 35 -4.13 3.98 -3.35
CA ASP A 35 -5.34 3.29 -3.81
C ASP A 35 -6.65 4.09 -3.59
N ILE A 36 -6.61 5.21 -2.84
CA ILE A 36 -7.81 6.03 -2.60
C ILE A 36 -8.36 6.62 -3.90
N ASP A 37 -7.52 6.86 -4.92
CA ASP A 37 -8.01 7.28 -6.24
C ASP A 37 -8.88 6.21 -6.92
N GLY A 38 -8.76 4.96 -6.47
CA GLY A 38 -9.63 3.84 -6.85
C GLY A 38 -11.04 3.89 -6.26
N ALA A 39 -11.31 4.70 -5.23
CA ALA A 39 -12.67 4.88 -4.71
C ALA A 39 -13.62 5.52 -5.74
N GLY A 40 -13.08 6.14 -6.79
CA GLY A 40 -13.83 6.68 -7.93
C GLY A 40 -14.75 5.66 -8.61
N VAL A 41 -14.50 4.35 -8.45
CA VAL A 41 -15.34 3.29 -9.02
C VAL A 41 -16.77 3.35 -8.50
N ILE A 42 -16.96 3.77 -7.25
CA ILE A 42 -18.27 3.92 -6.64
C ILE A 42 -19.07 4.99 -7.38
N ALA A 43 -18.47 6.17 -7.58
CA ALA A 43 -19.11 7.27 -8.28
C ALA A 43 -19.45 6.89 -9.72
N GLU A 44 -18.54 6.20 -10.41
CA GLU A 44 -18.74 5.77 -11.79
C GLU A 44 -19.88 4.75 -11.90
N ILE A 45 -19.91 3.71 -11.07
CA ILE A 45 -20.98 2.70 -11.07
C ILE A 45 -22.36 3.33 -10.86
N PHE A 46 -22.48 4.32 -9.96
CA PHE A 46 -23.76 4.98 -9.66
C PHE A 46 -24.20 5.97 -10.74
N THR A 47 -23.29 6.47 -11.59
CA THR A 47 -23.58 7.55 -12.54
C THR A 47 -23.40 7.15 -14.01
N GLN A 48 -22.86 5.97 -14.29
CA GLN A 48 -22.56 5.49 -15.66
C GLN A 48 -23.77 5.52 -16.62
N ASN A 49 -25.00 5.40 -16.10
CA ASN A 49 -26.25 5.43 -16.87
C ASN A 49 -27.00 6.77 -16.77
N SER A 50 -26.38 7.81 -16.21
CA SER A 50 -26.97 9.15 -16.09
C SER A 50 -26.63 10.03 -17.29
N GLU A 51 -27.31 11.18 -17.43
CA GLU A 51 -27.01 12.16 -18.48
C GLU A 51 -25.60 12.77 -18.38
N ALA A 52 -24.99 12.71 -17.19
CA ALA A 52 -23.66 13.26 -16.89
C ALA A 52 -22.83 12.26 -16.06
N PRO A 53 -22.27 11.20 -16.67
CA PRO A 53 -21.53 10.16 -15.95
C PRO A 53 -20.22 10.69 -15.33
N LEU A 54 -19.96 10.31 -14.08
CA LEU A 54 -18.71 10.62 -13.38
C LEU A 54 -17.69 9.51 -13.64
N LEU A 55 -16.82 9.72 -14.65
CA LEU A 55 -15.78 8.76 -15.06
C LEU A 55 -14.55 8.79 -14.13
N TRP A 56 -14.76 8.80 -12.82
CA TRP A 56 -13.68 9.03 -11.86
C TRP A 56 -12.70 7.86 -11.80
N TRP A 57 -13.17 6.63 -11.92
CA TRP A 57 -12.29 5.48 -11.95
C TRP A 57 -11.52 5.43 -13.26
N SER A 58 -12.24 5.43 -14.38
CA SER A 58 -11.65 5.26 -15.71
C SER A 58 -10.67 6.38 -16.08
N LYS A 59 -10.86 7.60 -15.54
CA LYS A 59 -10.01 8.76 -15.85
C LYS A 59 -8.90 9.02 -14.83
N TYR A 60 -9.13 8.74 -13.55
CA TYR A 60 -8.24 9.20 -12.48
C TYR A 60 -7.55 8.10 -11.70
N HIS A 61 -8.05 6.86 -11.76
CA HIS A 61 -7.36 5.73 -11.15
C HIS A 61 -5.99 5.54 -11.80
N HIS A 62 -4.94 5.37 -11.00
CA HIS A 62 -3.53 5.40 -11.41
C HIS A 62 -2.98 6.74 -11.93
N VAL A 63 -3.78 7.81 -12.00
CA VAL A 63 -3.30 9.14 -12.42
C VAL A 63 -3.08 10.06 -11.24
N LEU A 64 -4.03 10.13 -10.30
CA LEU A 64 -4.01 11.13 -9.23
C LEU A 64 -2.99 10.82 -8.15
N CYS A 65 -2.94 9.58 -7.68
CA CYS A 65 -2.15 9.23 -6.51
C CYS A 65 -0.95 8.31 -6.80
N HIS A 66 -0.78 7.88 -8.05
CA HIS A 66 0.28 6.95 -8.45
C HIS A 66 1.41 7.68 -9.21
N ASN A 67 1.83 8.86 -8.74
CA ASN A 67 2.86 9.66 -9.41
C ASN A 67 3.83 10.29 -8.40
N ILE A 68 4.97 10.77 -8.89
CA ILE A 68 6.02 11.34 -8.05
C ILE A 68 5.56 12.61 -7.33
N GLY A 69 4.65 13.40 -7.91
CA GLY A 69 4.06 14.54 -7.22
C GLY A 69 3.33 14.13 -5.94
N PHE A 70 2.53 13.07 -6.00
CA PHE A 70 1.87 12.49 -4.84
C PHE A 70 2.86 11.86 -3.86
N GLY A 71 3.88 11.15 -4.37
CA GLY A 71 4.97 10.60 -3.56
C GLY A 71 5.73 11.68 -2.78
N LEU A 72 6.01 12.84 -3.40
CA LEU A 72 6.65 13.99 -2.75
C LEU A 72 5.73 14.64 -1.71
N PHE A 73 4.43 14.74 -2.00
CA PHE A 73 3.44 15.20 -1.02
C PHE A 73 3.40 14.28 0.22
N LEU A 74 3.35 12.96 0.01
CA LEU A 74 3.41 11.98 1.10
C LEU A 74 4.72 12.09 1.88
N ALA A 75 5.86 12.23 1.19
CA ALA A 75 7.16 12.40 1.83
C ALA A 75 7.20 13.66 2.72
N ALA A 76 6.70 14.79 2.23
CA ALA A 76 6.60 16.03 3.01
C ALA A 76 5.70 15.85 4.24
N ALA A 77 4.51 15.25 4.07
CA ALA A 77 3.59 14.99 5.18
C ALA A 77 4.22 14.08 6.25
N VAL A 78 4.84 12.97 5.84
CA VAL A 78 5.51 12.05 6.76
C VAL A 78 6.68 12.73 7.46
N PHE A 79 7.50 13.50 6.74
CA PHE A 79 8.63 14.22 7.32
C PHE A 79 8.20 15.19 8.43
N LEU A 80 7.13 15.95 8.20
CA LEU A 80 6.59 16.91 9.17
C LEU A 80 5.95 16.23 10.40
N LEU A 81 5.36 15.05 10.22
CA LEU A 81 4.63 14.33 11.27
C LEU A 81 5.47 13.32 12.07
N SER A 82 6.72 13.10 11.68
CA SER A 82 7.62 12.08 12.26
C SER A 82 8.63 12.66 13.25
N VAL A 83 9.09 11.81 14.17
CA VAL A 83 10.17 12.16 15.11
C VAL A 83 11.52 11.82 14.48
N ARG A 84 11.68 10.59 14.00
CA ARG A 84 12.83 10.10 13.22
C ARG A 84 12.65 10.45 11.74
N ARG A 85 12.52 11.76 11.46
CA ARG A 85 12.08 12.32 10.17
C ARG A 85 12.67 11.63 8.95
N TRP A 86 14.00 11.55 8.85
CA TRP A 86 14.67 10.95 7.69
C TRP A 86 14.39 9.45 7.56
N MET A 87 14.52 8.68 8.64
CA MET A 87 14.24 7.24 8.62
C MET A 87 12.80 6.96 8.20
N THR A 88 11.83 7.63 8.84
CA THR A 88 10.40 7.41 8.56
C THR A 88 10.03 7.86 7.14
N THR A 89 10.60 8.98 6.67
CA THR A 89 10.35 9.48 5.31
C THR A 89 10.96 8.56 4.25
N SER A 90 12.18 8.05 4.46
CA SER A 90 12.80 7.08 3.56
C SER A 90 12.00 5.79 3.48
N LEU A 91 11.48 5.29 4.61
CA LEU A 91 10.61 4.11 4.62
C LEU A 91 9.26 4.37 3.95
N ALA A 92 8.67 5.56 4.13
CA ALA A 92 7.44 5.95 3.45
C ALA A 92 7.63 6.05 1.93
N LEU A 93 8.74 6.63 1.48
CA LEU A 93 9.11 6.64 0.06
C LEU A 93 9.33 5.21 -0.45
N LEU A 94 10.04 4.36 0.28
CA LEU A 94 10.20 2.96 -0.08
C LEU A 94 8.83 2.26 -0.21
N ALA A 95 7.94 2.42 0.77
CA ALA A 95 6.60 1.84 0.76
C ALA A 95 5.77 2.32 -0.44
N PHE A 96 5.81 3.61 -0.75
CA PHE A 96 5.17 4.20 -1.92
C PHE A 96 5.72 3.62 -3.24
N HIS A 97 7.04 3.47 -3.38
CA HIS A 97 7.62 2.90 -4.61
C HIS A 97 7.38 1.39 -4.72
N LEU A 98 7.34 0.65 -3.60
CA LEU A 98 6.94 -0.75 -3.58
C LEU A 98 5.48 -0.92 -3.99
N HIS A 99 4.61 0.02 -3.61
CA HIS A 99 3.23 0.09 -4.08
C HIS A 99 3.20 0.26 -5.60
N LEU A 100 3.88 1.29 -6.15
CA LEU A 100 3.93 1.50 -7.61
C LEU A 100 4.49 0.29 -8.36
N LEU A 101 5.53 -0.35 -7.81
CA LEU A 101 6.11 -1.56 -8.38
C LEU A 101 5.08 -2.69 -8.41
N GLY A 102 4.34 -2.91 -7.32
CA GLY A 102 3.30 -3.93 -7.23
C GLY A 102 2.18 -3.74 -8.25
N ASP A 103 1.86 -2.50 -8.60
CA ASP A 103 0.89 -2.21 -9.65
C ASP A 103 1.48 -2.38 -11.04
N LEU A 104 2.68 -1.85 -11.28
CA LEU A 104 3.39 -2.02 -12.54
C LEU A 104 3.52 -3.50 -12.95
N VAL A 105 3.74 -4.40 -11.99
CA VAL A 105 3.91 -5.83 -12.27
C VAL A 105 2.62 -6.64 -12.21
N GLY A 106 1.63 -6.25 -11.39
CA GLY A 106 0.56 -7.15 -10.99
C GLY A 106 -0.82 -6.53 -10.83
N SER A 107 -1.16 -5.48 -11.58
CA SER A 107 -2.51 -4.87 -11.58
C SER A 107 -3.26 -4.99 -12.93
N ARG A 108 -2.83 -5.84 -13.88
CA ARG A 108 -3.49 -5.91 -15.18
C ARG A 108 -4.99 -6.21 -15.02
N GLY A 109 -5.82 -5.42 -15.71
CA GLY A 109 -7.27 -5.53 -15.70
C GLY A 109 -7.76 -6.84 -16.33
N PRO A 110 -8.99 -7.29 -16.02
CA PRO A 110 -9.56 -8.53 -16.57
C PRO A 110 -9.72 -8.49 -18.10
N GLU A 111 -9.87 -7.31 -18.69
CA GLU A 111 -9.87 -7.04 -20.13
C GLU A 111 -8.46 -7.00 -20.77
N GLY A 112 -7.41 -7.24 -19.99
CA GLY A 112 -6.02 -7.17 -20.43
C GLY A 112 -5.43 -5.76 -20.46
N TYR A 113 -6.19 -4.75 -20.03
CA TYR A 113 -5.71 -3.37 -19.96
C TYR A 113 -4.57 -3.24 -18.94
N GLN A 114 -3.46 -2.67 -19.39
CA GLN A 114 -2.36 -2.29 -18.52
C GLN A 114 -2.63 -0.88 -18.02
N TRP A 115 -2.82 -0.71 -16.71
CA TRP A 115 -3.01 0.59 -16.07
C TRP A 115 -1.69 1.36 -16.09
N PRO A 116 -1.48 2.35 -16.99
CA PRO A 116 -0.20 3.03 -17.10
C PRO A 116 -0.02 3.98 -15.91
N ILE A 117 1.19 4.05 -15.39
CA ILE A 117 1.53 4.93 -14.26
C ILE A 117 2.26 6.16 -14.80
N PRO A 118 1.64 7.36 -14.83
CA PRO A 118 2.26 8.61 -15.26
C PRO A 118 3.24 9.11 -14.20
N TYR A 119 4.38 8.44 -14.08
CA TYR A 119 5.28 8.56 -12.93
C TYR A 119 5.76 9.98 -12.67
N LEU A 120 6.00 10.78 -13.73
CA LEU A 120 6.50 12.15 -13.62
C LEU A 120 5.40 13.21 -13.40
N PHE A 121 4.12 12.82 -13.33
CA PHE A 121 3.03 13.76 -13.05
C PHE A 121 3.19 14.41 -11.66
N PRO A 122 2.84 15.71 -11.48
CA PRO A 122 2.30 16.67 -12.45
C PRO A 122 3.37 17.46 -13.23
N PHE A 123 4.66 17.09 -13.12
CA PHE A 123 5.75 17.86 -13.72
C PHE A 123 5.90 17.62 -15.23
N ALA A 124 5.65 16.39 -15.66
CA ALA A 124 5.68 16.02 -17.07
C ALA A 124 4.74 14.83 -17.36
N ASP A 125 4.20 14.80 -18.58
CA ASP A 125 3.34 13.73 -19.10
C ASP A 125 4.04 12.98 -20.23
N ILE A 126 5.23 12.43 -19.93
CA ILE A 126 6.08 11.73 -20.90
C ILE A 126 6.42 10.30 -20.51
N TRP A 127 6.33 9.97 -19.21
CA TRP A 127 6.73 8.67 -18.67
C TRP A 127 5.53 7.95 -18.10
N ASN A 128 4.80 7.27 -18.98
CA ASN A 128 3.73 6.36 -18.64
C ASN A 128 4.31 4.96 -18.48
N LEU A 129 4.63 4.58 -17.24
CA LEU A 129 5.23 3.29 -16.94
C LEU A 129 4.22 2.18 -17.23
N THR A 130 4.60 1.30 -18.14
CA THR A 130 3.93 0.04 -18.45
C THR A 130 4.98 -1.05 -18.51
N TRP A 131 4.55 -2.31 -18.41
CA TRP A 131 5.46 -3.44 -18.52
C TRP A 131 4.77 -4.59 -19.24
N GLU A 132 5.38 -5.08 -20.32
CA GLU A 132 4.81 -6.16 -21.13
C GLU A 132 4.57 -7.45 -20.33
N GLY A 133 5.36 -7.68 -19.27
CA GLY A 133 5.21 -8.83 -18.37
C GLY A 133 4.13 -8.67 -17.29
N GLN A 134 3.37 -7.57 -17.27
CA GLN A 134 2.38 -7.31 -16.24
C GLN A 134 1.32 -8.44 -16.20
N TRP A 135 1.19 -9.07 -15.03
CA TRP A 135 0.23 -10.13 -14.82
C TRP A 135 -1.09 -9.61 -14.23
N GLU A 136 -2.14 -10.43 -14.35
CA GLU A 136 -3.48 -10.13 -13.82
C GLU A 136 -3.50 -9.96 -12.32
N LEU A 137 -4.41 -9.13 -11.83
CA LEU A 137 -4.59 -8.86 -10.40
C LEU A 137 -4.73 -10.15 -9.55
N ASN A 138 -5.39 -11.18 -10.07
CA ASN A 138 -5.64 -12.46 -9.41
C ASN A 138 -4.63 -13.57 -9.79
N ALA A 139 -3.55 -13.26 -10.50
CA ALA A 139 -2.57 -14.25 -10.92
C ALA A 139 -1.80 -14.86 -9.72
N TRP A 140 -1.28 -16.08 -9.91
CA TRP A 140 -0.56 -16.81 -8.86
C TRP A 140 0.62 -16.05 -8.22
N PRO A 141 1.39 -15.17 -8.92
CA PRO A 141 2.46 -14.42 -8.26
C PRO A 141 1.94 -13.48 -7.17
N ASN A 142 0.80 -12.82 -7.40
CA ASN A 142 0.17 -11.97 -6.37
C ASN A 142 -0.31 -12.78 -5.17
N ILE A 143 -0.85 -13.99 -5.42
CA ILE A 143 -1.25 -14.90 -4.34
C ILE A 143 -0.04 -15.32 -3.51
N LEU A 144 1.07 -15.68 -4.16
CA LEU A 144 2.30 -16.07 -3.47
C LEU A 144 2.91 -14.90 -2.67
N ILE A 145 2.95 -13.70 -3.24
CA ILE A 145 3.40 -12.49 -2.56
C ILE A 145 2.52 -12.22 -1.33
N ALA A 146 1.19 -12.28 -1.49
CA ALA A 146 0.26 -12.07 -0.38
C ALA A 146 0.48 -13.10 0.75
N LEU A 147 0.61 -14.39 0.42
CA LEU A 147 0.89 -15.43 1.41
C LEU A 147 2.21 -15.20 2.14
N MET A 148 3.27 -14.85 1.40
CA MET A 148 4.57 -14.52 1.97
C MET A 148 4.47 -13.35 2.97
N PHE A 149 3.81 -12.25 2.59
CA PHE A 149 3.66 -11.08 3.45
C PHE A 149 2.69 -11.30 4.61
N ILE A 150 1.67 -12.16 4.47
CA ILE A 150 0.86 -12.67 5.59
C ILE A 150 1.76 -13.42 6.58
N SER A 151 2.59 -14.36 6.11
CA SER A 151 3.49 -15.13 6.98
C SER A 151 4.49 -14.22 7.70
N MET A 152 5.11 -13.26 7.00
CA MET A 152 5.99 -12.27 7.59
C MET A 152 5.26 -11.40 8.63
N THR A 153 4.03 -11.00 8.34
CA THR A 153 3.20 -10.20 9.25
C THR A 153 2.92 -10.96 10.54
N LEU A 154 2.47 -12.21 10.44
CA LEU A 154 2.22 -13.07 11.60
C LEU A 154 3.50 -13.32 12.41
N TYR A 155 4.62 -13.59 11.74
CA TYR A 155 5.91 -13.76 12.38
C TYR A 155 6.36 -12.51 13.13
N LEU A 156 6.28 -11.34 12.51
CA LEU A 156 6.64 -10.06 13.14
C LEU A 156 5.69 -9.71 14.28
N SER A 157 4.40 -10.02 14.17
CA SER A 157 3.43 -9.86 15.26
C SER A 157 3.76 -10.71 16.46
N TRP A 158 4.06 -11.99 16.24
CA TRP A 158 4.52 -12.88 17.29
C TRP A 158 5.82 -12.37 17.93
N LYS A 159 6.84 -12.05 17.11
CA LYS A 159 8.19 -11.68 17.56
C LYS A 159 8.25 -10.31 18.24
N ARG A 160 7.62 -9.29 17.66
CA ARG A 160 7.76 -7.87 18.06
C ARG A 160 6.57 -7.33 18.85
N GLY A 161 5.47 -8.07 18.94
CA GLY A 161 4.26 -7.65 19.67
C GLY A 161 3.45 -6.55 18.98
N ASN A 162 3.69 -6.30 17.69
CA ASN A 162 2.97 -5.32 16.89
C ASN A 162 2.35 -6.00 15.66
N SER A 163 1.15 -5.61 15.27
CA SER A 163 0.42 -6.14 14.12
C SER A 163 -0.24 -5.01 13.34
N PRO A 164 -0.72 -5.24 12.10
CA PRO A 164 -1.49 -4.24 11.37
C PRO A 164 -2.75 -3.76 12.11
N LEU A 165 -3.28 -4.55 13.05
CA LEU A 165 -4.41 -4.12 13.88
C LEU A 165 -4.06 -2.94 14.79
N GLU A 166 -2.77 -2.65 15.00
CA GLU A 166 -2.34 -1.45 15.71
C GLU A 166 -2.79 -0.17 14.99
N LEU A 167 -3.11 -0.20 13.69
CA LEU A 167 -3.68 0.95 12.96
C LEU A 167 -5.09 1.29 13.48
N ILE A 168 -5.86 0.27 13.91
CA ILE A 168 -7.26 0.41 14.28
C ILE A 168 -7.41 0.47 15.80
N SER A 169 -6.80 -0.45 16.54
CA SER A 169 -7.02 -0.60 17.98
C SER A 169 -5.87 -1.29 18.69
N ARG A 170 -5.41 -0.72 19.80
CA ARG A 170 -4.41 -1.34 20.69
C ARG A 170 -4.92 -2.64 21.31
N LYS A 171 -6.22 -2.71 21.61
CA LYS A 171 -6.86 -3.90 22.18
C LYS A 171 -6.82 -5.06 21.17
N MET A 172 -7.15 -4.78 19.90
CA MET A 172 -7.11 -5.79 18.84
C MET A 172 -5.68 -6.26 18.55
N ASN A 173 -4.72 -5.33 18.57
CA ASN A 173 -3.30 -5.68 18.47
C ASN A 173 -2.88 -6.66 19.58
N GLY A 174 -3.17 -6.33 20.84
CA GLY A 174 -2.86 -7.20 21.98
C GLY A 174 -3.51 -8.57 21.84
N ALA A 175 -4.80 -8.62 21.53
CA ALA A 175 -5.52 -9.88 21.37
C ALA A 175 -4.92 -10.81 20.30
N LEU A 176 -4.49 -10.26 19.15
CA LEU A 176 -3.82 -11.05 18.11
C LEU A 176 -2.45 -11.55 18.56
N VAL A 177 -1.64 -10.69 19.17
CA VAL A 177 -0.31 -11.05 19.67
C VAL A 177 -0.41 -12.12 20.74
N ASP A 178 -1.32 -11.97 21.70
CA ASP A 178 -1.56 -12.92 22.77
C ASP A 178 -2.01 -14.27 22.21
N ALA A 179 -2.90 -14.27 21.20
CA ALA A 179 -3.34 -15.49 20.53
C ALA A 179 -2.17 -16.22 19.84
N LEU A 180 -1.28 -15.48 19.16
CA LEU A 180 -0.10 -16.06 18.51
C LEU A 180 0.87 -16.65 19.53
N ARG A 181 1.20 -15.92 20.61
CA ARG A 181 2.14 -16.38 21.64
C ARG A 181 1.57 -17.52 22.47
N LYS A 182 0.27 -17.53 22.74
CA LYS A 182 -0.40 -18.67 23.36
C LYS A 182 -0.31 -19.93 22.49
N ARG A 183 -0.35 -19.79 21.15
CA ARG A 183 -0.29 -20.92 20.21
C ARG A 183 1.14 -21.41 19.96
N PHE A 184 2.10 -20.51 19.87
CA PHE A 184 3.47 -20.80 19.40
C PHE A 184 4.56 -20.59 20.46
N GLY A 185 4.20 -20.20 21.68
CA GLY A 185 5.13 -19.86 22.76
C GLY A 185 5.62 -18.40 22.69
N GLU A 186 6.39 -17.99 23.69
CA GLU A 186 7.06 -16.68 23.67
C GLU A 186 8.25 -16.68 22.69
N PRO A 187 8.50 -15.57 21.98
CA PRO A 187 9.66 -15.46 21.11
C PRO A 187 10.97 -15.49 21.91
N ILE A 188 11.96 -16.18 21.36
CA ILE A 188 13.33 -16.16 21.88
C ILE A 188 13.90 -14.75 21.66
N ARG A 189 14.51 -14.19 22.71
CA ARG A 189 15.11 -12.84 22.70
C ARG A 189 16.27 -12.72 21.73
#